data_AF-A0A3D3NCN5-F1
#
_entry.id   AF-A0A3D3NCN5-F1
#
_cell.length_a   1.000
_cell.length_b   1.000
_cell.length_c   1.000
_cell.angle_alpha   90.00
_cell.angle_beta   90.00
_cell.angle_gamma   90.00
#
_symmetry.space_group_name_H-M   'P 1'
#
loop_
_entity.id
_entity.type
_entity.pdbx_description
1 polymer ?
#
loop_
_entity_poly.entity_id
_entity_poly.type
_entity_poly.pdbx_seq_one_letter_code
_entity_poly.pdbx_strand_id
1 'polypeptide(L)'
;ARAKHIPFSLREQIQSMVQMPPQEGGGIQQIEKTMIRRMFNFSETTVYKVMVPLIDVNAVDRRCTVGEAVRLAVQCSHVRLPVYDGRIDRVIGVLNTMDLLGVDPATPIEGFIGPTRYVPTSKSAESMLV
;
A
#
# COMPACT_ATOMS: atom_id res chain seq x y z
N ALA A 1 -37.52 -26.29 -22.57
CA ALA A 1 -37.46 -24.83 -22.77
C ALA A 1 -36.02 -24.37 -22.56
N ARG A 2 -35.41 -23.77 -23.58
CA ARG A 2 -33.99 -23.37 -23.66
C ARG A 2 -33.66 -22.36 -22.55
N ALA A 3 -32.77 -22.73 -21.62
CA ALA A 3 -32.11 -21.75 -20.74
C ALA A 3 -31.33 -20.78 -21.64
N LYS A 4 -31.75 -19.51 -21.64
CA LYS A 4 -31.13 -18.45 -22.45
C LYS A 4 -29.66 -18.34 -22.08
N HIS A 5 -28.83 -18.49 -23.09
CA HIS A 5 -27.41 -18.18 -23.11
C HIS A 5 -27.21 -16.75 -22.58
N ILE A 6 -26.56 -16.59 -21.42
CA ILE A 6 -26.04 -15.30 -20.95
C ILE A 6 -24.53 -15.35 -21.22
N PRO A 7 -24.03 -14.85 -22.36
CA PRO A 7 -22.60 -14.91 -22.68
C PRO A 7 -21.72 -13.91 -21.90
N PHE A 8 -22.27 -13.19 -20.92
CA PHE A 8 -21.58 -12.15 -20.17
C PHE A 8 -21.39 -12.54 -18.71
N SER A 9 -20.16 -12.38 -18.22
CA SER A 9 -19.85 -12.44 -16.79
C SER A 9 -20.62 -11.38 -16.00
N LEU A 10 -20.87 -11.62 -14.71
CA LEU A 10 -21.50 -10.65 -13.81
C LEU A 10 -20.76 -9.29 -13.82
N ARG A 11 -19.43 -9.33 -13.98
CA ARG A 11 -18.58 -8.14 -14.10
C ARG A 11 -18.95 -7.29 -15.31
N GLU A 12 -19.11 -7.90 -16.47
CA GLU A 12 -19.47 -7.19 -17.71
C GLU A 12 -20.88 -6.60 -17.62
N GLN A 13 -21.81 -7.29 -16.95
CA GLN A 13 -23.16 -6.78 -16.70
C GLN A 13 -23.14 -5.52 -15.83
N ILE A 14 -22.42 -5.54 -14.70
CA ILE A 14 -22.30 -4.37 -13.82
C ILE A 14 -21.61 -3.21 -14.55
N GLN A 15 -20.57 -3.48 -15.34
CA GLN A 15 -19.90 -2.46 -16.16
C GLN A 15 -20.85 -1.84 -17.19
N SER A 16 -21.69 -2.65 -17.84
CA SER A 16 -22.70 -2.16 -18.78
C SER A 16 -23.72 -1.26 -18.09
N MET A 17 -24.19 -1.61 -16.88
CA MET A 17 -25.14 -0.79 -16.12
C MET A 17 -24.54 0.55 -15.69
N VAL A 18 -23.26 0.55 -15.29
CA VAL A 18 -22.53 1.78 -14.92
C VAL A 18 -22.37 2.73 -16.11
N GLN A 19 -22.25 2.21 -17.34
CA GLN A 19 -22.10 3.03 -18.55
C GLN A 19 -23.41 3.64 -19.06
N MET A 20 -24.58 3.13 -18.63
CA MET A 20 -25.87 3.67 -19.05
C MET A 20 -26.11 5.09 -18.51
N PRO A 21 -26.71 6.00 -19.30
CA PRO A 21 -27.08 7.33 -18.81
C PRO A 21 -28.09 7.21 -17.65
N PRO A 22 -28.09 8.16 -16.69
CA PRO A 22 -29.07 8.18 -15.61
C PRO A 22 -30.49 8.22 -16.20
N GLN A 23 -31.32 7.23 -15.86
CA GLN A 23 -32.75 7.24 -16.19
C GLN A 23 -33.50 8.13 -15.18
N GLU A 24 -34.56 8.80 -15.63
CA GLU A 24 -35.44 9.57 -14.74
C GLU A 24 -36.03 8.65 -13.65
N GLY A 25 -35.66 8.90 -12.39
CA GLY A 25 -36.26 8.24 -11.21
C GLY A 25 -35.46 7.15 -10.51
N GLY A 26 -34.22 6.82 -10.93
CA GLY A 26 -33.42 5.82 -10.21
C GLY A 26 -32.20 5.31 -10.96
N GLY A 27 -31.18 6.15 -11.11
CA GLY A 27 -29.91 5.79 -11.75
C GLY A 27 -28.72 5.83 -10.77
N ILE A 28 -27.68 5.04 -11.08
CA ILE A 28 -26.40 5.09 -10.36
C ILE A 28 -25.79 6.48 -10.52
N GLN A 29 -25.51 7.15 -9.41
CA GLN A 29 -24.93 8.48 -9.39
C GLN A 29 -23.49 8.45 -9.89
N GLN A 30 -22.98 9.58 -10.39
CA GLN A 30 -21.62 9.65 -10.94
C GLN A 30 -20.53 9.23 -9.93
N ILE A 31 -20.74 9.51 -8.64
CA ILE A 31 -19.83 9.10 -7.57
C ILE A 31 -19.81 7.58 -7.37
N GLU A 32 -20.99 6.95 -7.41
CA GLU A 32 -21.15 5.50 -7.31
C GLU A 32 -20.54 4.80 -8.54
N LYS A 33 -20.74 5.34 -9.74
CA LYS A 33 -20.09 4.86 -10.97
C LYS A 33 -18.56 4.88 -10.85
N THR A 34 -18.01 5.95 -10.28
CA THR A 34 -16.57 6.10 -10.06
C THR A 34 -16.06 5.11 -9.03
N MET A 35 -16.78 4.93 -7.92
CA MET A 35 -16.43 3.95 -6.89
C MET A 35 -16.42 2.52 -7.46
N ILE A 36 -17.46 2.12 -8.20
CA ILE A 36 -17.55 0.79 -8.81
C ILE A 36 -16.37 0.54 -9.76
N ARG A 37 -16.01 1.52 -10.61
CA ARG A 37 -14.83 1.40 -11.50
C ARG A 37 -13.53 1.24 -10.72
N ARG A 38 -13.33 2.04 -9.66
CA ARG A 38 -12.13 1.95 -8.81
C ARG A 38 -12.03 0.61 -8.11
N MET A 39 -13.15 0.07 -7.63
CA MET A 39 -13.21 -1.24 -6.98
C MET A 39 -12.75 -2.37 -7.93
N PHE A 40 -13.27 -2.40 -9.17
CA PHE A 40 -12.84 -3.40 -10.17
C PHE A 40 -11.37 -3.26 -10.58
N ASN A 41 -10.84 -2.04 -10.65
CA ASN A 41 -9.42 -1.83 -10.94
C ASN A 41 -8.55 -2.28 -9.76
N PHE A 42 -9.03 -2.06 -8.53
CA PHE A 42 -8.31 -2.44 -7.32
C PHE A 42 -8.20 -3.95 -7.15
N SER A 43 -9.24 -4.72 -7.49
CA SER A 43 -9.19 -6.20 -7.46
C SER A 43 -8.14 -6.81 -8.40
N GLU A 44 -7.75 -6.08 -9.45
CA GLU A 44 -6.70 -6.49 -10.41
C GLU A 44 -5.34 -5.79 -10.15
N THR A 45 -5.25 -5.03 -9.06
CA THR A 45 -4.03 -4.30 -8.70
C THR A 45 -3.12 -5.20 -7.87
N THR A 46 -1.86 -5.33 -8.30
CA THR A 46 -0.83 -6.08 -7.57
C THR A 46 -0.02 -5.16 -6.65
N VAL A 47 0.66 -5.72 -5.66
CA VAL A 47 1.59 -4.98 -4.79
C VAL A 47 2.61 -4.20 -5.61
N TYR A 48 3.11 -4.78 -6.71
CA TYR A 48 4.04 -4.11 -7.63
C TYR A 48 3.55 -2.73 -8.10
N LYS A 49 2.24 -2.59 -8.37
CA LYS A 49 1.66 -1.34 -8.91
C LYS A 49 1.47 -0.25 -7.85
N VAL A 50 1.55 -0.59 -6.57
CA VAL A 50 1.25 0.34 -5.45
C VAL A 50 2.43 0.55 -4.50
N MET A 51 3.50 -0.24 -4.63
CA MET A 51 4.70 -0.09 -3.81
C MET A 51 5.53 1.13 -4.21
N VAL A 52 6.34 1.62 -3.26
CA VAL A 52 7.38 2.62 -3.53
C VAL A 52 8.60 1.92 -4.15
N PRO A 53 9.11 2.35 -5.32
CA PRO A 53 10.31 1.78 -5.93
C PRO A 53 11.52 1.90 -5.00
N LEU A 54 12.42 0.91 -5.01
CA LEU A 54 13.57 0.86 -4.09
C LEU A 54 14.46 2.12 -4.13
N ILE A 55 14.59 2.74 -5.31
CA ILE A 55 15.37 3.98 -5.50
C ILE A 55 14.75 5.19 -4.80
N ASP A 56 13.44 5.16 -4.53
CA ASP A 56 12.69 6.23 -3.87
C ASP A 56 12.45 5.93 -2.37
N VAL A 57 12.96 4.80 -1.86
CA VAL A 57 12.78 4.41 -0.45
C VAL A 57 13.78 5.15 0.43
N ASN A 58 13.26 5.91 1.39
CA ASN A 58 14.04 6.44 2.51
C ASN A 58 14.16 5.37 3.61
N ALA A 59 15.38 4.86 3.82
CA ALA A 59 15.67 3.81 4.80
C ALA A 59 16.92 4.13 5.61
N VAL A 60 17.05 3.51 6.79
CA VAL A 60 18.21 3.69 7.70
C VAL A 60 19.03 2.41 7.81
N ASP A 61 20.35 2.55 7.96
CA ASP A 61 21.22 1.41 8.25
C ASP A 61 21.02 0.97 9.71
N ARG A 62 21.08 -0.34 9.96
CA ARG A 62 20.95 -0.92 11.31
C ARG A 62 21.91 -0.34 12.35
N ARG A 63 23.05 0.22 11.93
CA ARG A 63 24.08 0.80 12.80
C ARG A 63 23.84 2.27 13.11
N CYS A 64 22.78 2.88 12.57
CA CYS A 64 22.50 4.27 12.83
C CYS A 64 22.09 4.52 14.28
N THR A 65 22.25 5.76 14.69
CA THR A 65 21.79 6.26 15.98
C THR A 65 20.34 6.74 15.88
N VAL A 66 19.68 6.86 17.04
CA VAL A 66 18.33 7.44 17.14
C VAL A 66 18.29 8.84 16.54
N GLY A 67 19.31 9.67 16.82
CA GLY A 67 19.39 11.02 16.28
C GLY A 67 19.44 11.05 14.75
N GLU A 68 20.17 10.13 14.12
CA GLU A 68 20.22 10.00 12.65
C GLU A 68 18.87 9.58 12.07
N ALA A 69 18.22 8.58 12.67
CA ALA A 69 16.92 8.12 12.23
C ALA A 69 15.84 9.19 12.34
N VAL A 70 15.81 9.93 13.46
CA VAL A 70 14.85 11.03 13.67
C VAL A 70 15.09 12.17 12.69
N ARG A 71 16.36 12.53 12.42
CA ARG A 71 16.68 13.55 11.41
C ARG A 71 16.16 13.17 10.03
N LEU A 72 16.39 11.92 9.60
CA LEU A 72 15.88 11.43 8.32
C LEU A 72 14.35 11.45 8.29
N ALA A 73 13.70 10.98 9.36
CA ALA A 73 12.25 10.95 9.48
C ALA A 73 11.60 12.33 9.31
N VAL A 74 12.21 13.37 9.92
CA VAL A 74 11.76 14.76 9.80
C VAL A 74 11.96 15.27 8.37
N GLN A 75 13.11 14.99 7.76
CA GLN A 75 13.41 15.41 6.38
C GLN A 75 12.44 14.82 5.36
N CYS A 76 12.10 13.53 5.48
CA CYS A 76 11.18 12.87 4.55
C CYS A 76 9.71 12.90 5.01
N SER A 77 9.42 13.45 6.21
CA SER A 77 8.09 13.47 6.81
C SER A 77 7.42 12.08 6.89
N HIS A 78 8.22 11.05 7.22
CA HIS A 78 7.73 9.67 7.36
C HIS A 78 7.77 9.20 8.82
N VAL A 79 6.71 8.51 9.23
CA VAL A 79 6.59 7.91 10.58
C VAL A 79 7.28 6.54 10.64
N ARG A 80 7.35 5.83 9.52
CA ARG A 80 7.96 4.50 9.43
C ARG A 80 9.13 4.52 8.47
N LEU A 81 10.27 4.02 8.92
CA LEU A 81 11.50 3.91 8.14
C LEU A 81 11.90 2.44 8.06
N PRO A 82 12.07 1.85 6.86
CA PRO A 82 12.70 0.56 6.72
C PRO A 82 14.13 0.59 7.28
N VAL A 83 14.53 -0.48 7.94
CA VAL A 83 15.91 -0.66 8.43
C VAL A 83 16.58 -1.73 7.60
N TYR A 84 17.75 -1.45 7.04
CA TYR A 84 18.51 -2.40 6.24
C TYR A 84 19.85 -2.78 6.89
N ASP A 85 20.44 -3.90 6.45
CA ASP A 85 21.75 -4.37 6.90
C ASP A 85 22.71 -4.52 5.72
N GLY A 86 23.65 -3.58 5.58
CA GLY A 86 24.68 -3.58 4.55
C GLY A 86 24.17 -3.12 3.19
N ARG A 87 23.28 -3.90 2.54
CA ARG A 87 22.65 -3.50 1.28
C ARG A 87 21.22 -3.02 1.52
N ILE A 88 20.81 -1.99 0.78
CA ILE A 88 19.48 -1.35 0.93
C ILE A 88 18.31 -2.31 0.64
N ASP A 89 18.50 -3.33 -0.20
CA ASP A 89 17.48 -4.34 -0.50
C ASP A 89 17.34 -5.40 0.62
N ARG A 90 18.28 -5.45 1.57
CA ARG A 90 18.24 -6.36 2.71
C ARG A 90 17.58 -5.68 3.91
N VAL A 91 16.26 -5.53 3.86
CA VAL A 91 15.48 -4.92 4.95
C VAL A 91 15.30 -5.90 6.11
N ILE A 92 15.80 -5.58 7.28
CA ILE A 92 15.69 -6.47 8.46
C ILE A 92 14.48 -6.14 9.33
N GLY A 93 13.89 -4.95 9.18
CA GLY A 93 12.75 -4.53 9.98
C GLY A 93 12.24 -3.16 9.60
N VAL A 94 11.36 -2.63 10.44
CA VAL A 94 10.80 -1.27 10.31
C VAL A 94 10.94 -0.56 11.65
N LEU A 95 11.41 0.68 11.58
CA LEU A 95 11.52 1.59 12.71
C LEU A 95 10.30 2.52 12.72
N ASN A 96 9.63 2.62 13.85
CA ASN A 96 8.60 3.62 14.09
C ASN A 96 9.22 4.81 14.82
N THR A 97 9.23 5.97 14.18
CA THR A 97 9.95 7.15 14.68
C THR A 97 9.29 7.75 15.91
N MET A 98 8.02 7.43 16.16
CA MET A 98 7.30 7.80 17.38
C MET A 98 7.84 7.07 18.61
N ASP A 99 8.37 5.85 18.45
CA ASP A 99 8.92 5.05 19.56
C ASP A 99 10.29 5.58 20.02
N LEU A 100 10.86 6.53 19.27
CA LEU A 100 12.15 7.16 19.54
C LEU A 100 12.01 8.49 20.30
N LEU A 101 10.79 8.96 20.55
CA LEU A 101 10.56 10.24 21.23
C LEU A 101 11.06 10.17 22.68
N GLY A 102 11.94 11.10 23.04
CA GLY A 102 12.54 11.16 24.39
C GLY A 102 13.70 10.19 24.62
N VAL A 103 14.11 9.42 23.60
CA VAL A 103 15.31 8.57 23.67
C VAL A 103 16.56 9.40 23.39
N ASP A 104 17.67 9.09 24.08
CA ASP A 104 18.95 9.76 23.85
C ASP A 104 19.39 9.60 22.38
N PRO A 105 19.64 10.71 21.65
CA PRO A 105 20.05 10.69 20.25
C PRO A 105 21.29 9.84 19.95
N ALA A 106 22.18 9.62 20.92
CA ALA A 106 23.37 8.79 20.76
C ALA A 106 23.09 7.28 20.82
N THR A 107 21.89 6.87 21.25
CA THR A 107 21.51 5.46 21.40
C THR A 107 21.45 4.76 20.03
N PRO A 108 21.95 3.53 19.88
CA PRO A 108 21.75 2.71 18.68
C PRO A 108 20.27 2.35 18.46
N ILE A 109 19.81 2.27 17.20
CA ILE A 109 18.41 1.95 16.88
C ILE A 109 18.04 0.46 17.03
N GLU A 110 19.01 -0.42 17.29
CA GLU A 110 18.86 -1.88 17.20
C GLU A 110 17.75 -2.44 18.12
N GLY A 111 17.56 -1.83 19.30
CA GLY A 111 16.50 -2.19 20.24
C GLY A 111 15.09 -1.76 19.83
N PHE A 112 14.96 -0.91 18.80
CA PHE A 112 13.70 -0.34 18.32
C PHE A 112 13.26 -0.92 16.96
N ILE A 113 14.03 -1.87 16.42
CA ILE A 113 13.71 -2.50 15.14
C ILE A 113 12.51 -3.43 15.32
N GLY A 114 11.37 -3.05 14.76
CA GLY A 114 10.16 -3.87 14.71
C GLY A 114 10.19 -4.90 13.57
N PRO A 115 9.38 -5.98 13.68
CA PRO A 115 9.30 -7.00 12.64
C PRO A 115 8.75 -6.43 11.32
N THR A 116 9.21 -6.98 10.20
CA THR A 116 8.70 -6.66 8.86
C THR A 116 8.12 -7.88 8.17
N ARG A 117 7.14 -7.67 7.28
CA ARG A 117 6.49 -8.74 6.50
C ARG A 117 6.91 -8.61 5.05
N TYR A 118 7.51 -9.67 4.53
CA TYR A 118 7.83 -9.79 3.11
C TYR A 118 6.63 -10.34 2.33
N VAL A 119 6.35 -9.72 1.19
CA VAL A 119 5.28 -10.14 0.28
C VAL A 119 5.78 -10.16 -1.16
N PRO A 120 5.39 -11.14 -1.98
CA PRO A 120 5.70 -11.14 -3.40
C PRO A 120 5.06 -9.95 -4.12
N THR A 121 5.75 -9.39 -5.11
CA THR A 121 5.26 -8.25 -5.91
C THR A 121 4.02 -8.61 -6.75
N SER A 122 3.85 -9.88 -7.09
CA SER A 122 2.70 -10.42 -7.82
C SER A 122 1.44 -10.58 -6.97
N LYS A 123 1.55 -10.47 -5.63
CA LYS A 123 0.40 -10.63 -4.72
C LYS A 123 -0.61 -9.52 -4.94
N SER A 124 -1.90 -9.82 -4.77
CA SER A 124 -2.97 -8.82 -4.87
C SER A 124 -2.84 -7.76 -3.78
N ALA A 125 -3.00 -6.49 -4.14
CA ALA A 125 -3.00 -5.36 -3.22
C ALA A 125 -4.18 -5.45 -2.23
N GLU A 126 -5.31 -6.01 -2.64
CA GLU A 126 -6.48 -6.23 -1.78
C GLU A 126 -6.13 -7.10 -0.55
N SER A 127 -5.31 -8.13 -0.74
CA SER A 127 -4.89 -9.02 0.35
C SER A 127 -3.98 -8.38 1.40
N MET A 128 -3.55 -7.12 1.17
CA MET A 128 -2.77 -6.33 2.14
C MET A 128 -3.64 -5.49 3.08
N LEU A 129 -4.95 -5.38 2.81
CA LEU A 129 -5.90 -4.62 3.63
C LEU A 129 -6.46 -5.42 4.83
N VAL A 130 -6.17 -6.72 4.89
CA VAL A 130 -6.67 -7.69 5.87
C VAL A 130 -5.49 -8.36 6.56
#